data_AF-A0A3M1RDD6-F1
#
_entry.id   AF-A0A3M1RDD6-F1
#
_cell.length_a   1.000
_cell.length_b   1.000
_cell.length_c   1.000
_cell.angle_alpha   90.00
_cell.angle_beta   90.00
_cell.angle_gamma   90.00
#
_symmetry.space_group_name_H-M   'P 1'
#
loop_
_entity.id
_entity.type
_entity.pdbx_description
1 polymer ?
#
loop_
_entity_poly.entity_id
_entity_poly.type
_entity_poly.pdbx_seq_one_letter_code
_entity_poly.pdbx_strand_id
1 'polypeptide(L)'
;MGSRIPVSQAALYQRELEEKLAMSTAEMDLSVRTTNCLEEKGIVTVGQLLQREPKDLLSIANFGQKTLEEVYEALEKIGFYRASKGVTENGMRVVFRPTRDEFTHARRLRPAKFTDG
;
A
#
# COMPACT_ATOMS: atom_id res chain seq x y z
N MET A 1 6.69 -15.12 -33.84
CA MET A 1 5.54 -14.20 -33.69
C MET A 1 5.40 -13.86 -32.20
N GLY A 2 6.24 -12.94 -31.70
CA GLY A 2 6.12 -12.49 -30.30
C GLY A 2 5.07 -11.40 -30.25
N SER A 3 3.97 -11.63 -29.54
CA SER A 3 2.93 -10.62 -29.33
C SER A 3 3.54 -9.41 -28.63
N ARG A 4 3.75 -8.33 -29.40
CA ARG A 4 4.00 -6.99 -28.87
C ARG A 4 2.69 -6.49 -28.27
N ILE A 5 2.40 -6.95 -27.06
CA ILE A 5 1.36 -6.31 -26.26
C ILE A 5 1.96 -4.97 -25.83
N PRO A 6 1.41 -3.83 -26.26
CA PRO A 6 1.84 -2.55 -25.74
C PRO A 6 1.46 -2.54 -24.25
N VAL A 7 2.46 -2.61 -23.38
CA VAL A 7 2.24 -2.48 -21.94
C VAL A 7 1.86 -1.02 -21.70
N SER A 8 0.55 -0.75 -21.70
CA SER A 8 -0.01 0.55 -21.34
C SER A 8 0.47 0.94 -19.94
N GLN A 9 0.69 2.24 -19.70
CA GLN A 9 1.02 2.75 -18.36
C GLN A 9 0.02 2.27 -17.30
N ALA A 10 -1.25 2.05 -17.69
CA ALA A 10 -2.27 1.49 -16.81
C ALA A 10 -1.93 0.06 -16.34
N ALA A 11 -1.35 -0.79 -17.20
CA ALA A 11 -1.01 -2.18 -16.84
C ALA A 11 0.21 -2.26 -15.92
N LEU A 12 1.19 -1.36 -16.07
CA LEU A 12 2.32 -1.25 -15.14
C LEU A 12 1.84 -0.79 -13.76
N TYR A 13 0.99 0.24 -13.73
CA TYR A 13 0.39 0.73 -12.50
C TYR A 13 -0.44 -0.33 -11.78
N GLN A 14 -1.21 -1.12 -12.53
CA GLN A 14 -2.05 -2.17 -11.95
C GLN A 14 -1.21 -3.30 -11.34
N ARG A 15 -0.10 -3.68 -11.97
CA ARG A 15 0.84 -4.67 -11.41
C ARG A 15 1.50 -4.18 -10.13
N GLU A 16 1.97 -2.93 -10.14
CA GLU A 16 2.58 -2.31 -8.96
C GLU A 16 1.58 -2.21 -7.80
N LEU A 17 0.33 -1.91 -8.12
CA LEU A 17 -0.78 -1.93 -7.18
C LEU A 17 -1.01 -3.35 -6.62
N GLU A 18 -1.11 -4.36 -7.49
CA GLU A 18 -1.29 -5.76 -7.09
C GLU A 18 -0.14 -6.27 -6.22
N GLU A 19 1.11 -5.92 -6.54
CA GLU A 19 2.29 -6.25 -5.73
C GLU A 19 2.18 -5.63 -4.33
N LYS A 20 1.77 -4.36 -4.24
CA LYS A 20 1.54 -3.69 -2.95
C LYS A 20 0.34 -4.25 -2.19
N LEU A 21 -0.70 -4.71 -2.88
CA LEU A 21 -1.85 -5.41 -2.28
C LEU A 21 -1.47 -6.81 -1.78
N ALA A 22 -0.53 -7.48 -2.44
CA ALA A 22 -0.02 -8.78 -2.05
C ALA A 22 0.94 -8.71 -0.84
N MET A 23 1.42 -7.52 -0.48
CA MET A 23 2.26 -7.28 0.69
C MET A 23 1.55 -7.75 1.97
N SER A 24 2.32 -8.38 2.86
CA SER A 24 1.78 -8.91 4.12
C SER A 24 1.62 -7.82 5.18
N THR A 25 0.60 -7.96 6.03
CA THR A 25 0.38 -7.08 7.19
C THR A 25 1.54 -7.14 8.20
N ALA A 26 2.33 -8.22 8.19
CA ALA A 26 3.56 -8.33 8.96
C ALA A 26 4.68 -7.38 8.47
N GLU A 27 4.69 -7.01 7.19
CA GLU A 27 5.68 -6.08 6.61
C GLU A 27 5.26 -4.61 6.76
N MET A 28 4.02 -4.36 7.21
CA MET A 28 3.43 -3.04 7.39
C MET A 28 3.91 -2.30 8.66
N ASP A 29 4.84 -2.87 9.43
CA ASP A 29 5.32 -2.33 10.71
C ASP A 29 4.16 -2.03 11.70
N LEU A 30 3.18 -2.93 11.73
CA LEU A 30 2.06 -2.86 12.67
C LEU A 30 2.47 -3.42 14.03
N SER A 31 1.79 -2.99 15.09
CA SER A 31 1.97 -3.62 16.40
C SER A 31 1.66 -5.12 16.32
N VAL A 32 2.43 -5.95 17.05
CA VAL A 32 2.20 -7.40 17.15
C VAL A 32 0.75 -7.73 17.52
N ARG A 33 0.10 -6.87 18.32
CA ARG A 33 -1.32 -7.03 18.68
C ARG A 33 -2.24 -6.82 17.47
N THR A 34 -1.95 -5.82 16.67
CA THR A 34 -2.68 -5.50 15.44
C THR A 34 -2.55 -6.62 14.42
N THR A 35 -1.32 -7.09 14.18
CA THR A 35 -1.03 -8.20 13.25
C THR A 35 -1.76 -9.47 13.69
N ASN A 36 -1.66 -9.86 14.96
CA ASN A 36 -2.35 -11.06 15.47
C ASN A 36 -3.88 -10.96 15.34
N CYS A 37 -4.48 -9.77 15.57
CA CYS A 37 -5.92 -9.57 15.40
C CYS A 37 -6.36 -9.70 13.93
N LEU A 38 -5.53 -9.21 13.00
CA LEU A 38 -5.78 -9.31 11.57
C LEU A 38 -5.63 -10.76 11.09
N GLU A 39 -4.57 -11.46 11.50
CA GLU A 39 -4.35 -12.87 11.18
C GLU A 39 -5.46 -13.78 11.72
N GLU A 40 -5.96 -13.54 12.93
CA GLU A 40 -7.09 -14.30 13.50
C GLU A 40 -8.39 -14.15 12.68
N LYS A 41 -8.54 -13.02 11.98
CA LYS A 41 -9.62 -12.79 11.01
C LYS A 41 -9.32 -13.32 9.60
N GLY A 42 -8.14 -13.89 9.38
CA GLY A 42 -7.66 -14.33 8.06
C GLY A 42 -7.10 -13.22 7.19
N ILE A 43 -6.84 -12.03 7.76
CA ILE A 43 -6.33 -10.85 7.06
C ILE A 43 -4.80 -10.81 7.16
N VAL A 44 -4.15 -11.56 6.27
CA VAL A 44 -2.68 -11.63 6.18
C VAL A 44 -2.08 -10.64 5.19
N THR A 45 -2.88 -10.12 4.25
CA THR A 45 -2.40 -9.25 3.16
C THR A 45 -3.17 -7.93 3.10
N VAL A 46 -2.52 -6.89 2.58
CA VAL A 46 -3.11 -5.55 2.36
C VAL A 46 -4.37 -5.63 1.52
N GLY A 47 -4.38 -6.46 0.48
CA GLY A 47 -5.54 -6.66 -0.39
C GLY A 47 -6.75 -7.22 0.35
N GLN A 48 -6.54 -8.16 1.28
CA GLN A 48 -7.63 -8.68 2.11
C GLN A 48 -8.13 -7.66 3.12
N LEU A 49 -7.23 -6.85 3.66
CA LEU A 49 -7.57 -5.76 4.58
C LEU A 49 -8.47 -4.73 3.89
N LEU A 50 -8.15 -4.34 2.65
CA LEU A 50 -8.94 -3.37 1.89
C LEU A 50 -10.30 -3.91 1.43
N GLN A 51 -10.42 -5.22 1.29
CA GLN A 51 -11.71 -5.88 1.03
C GLN A 51 -12.60 -5.94 2.27
N ARG A 52 -12.02 -5.79 3.47
CA ARG A 52 -12.76 -5.80 4.73
C ARG A 52 -13.27 -4.43 5.11
N GLU A 53 -14.42 -4.41 5.75
CA GLU A 53 -15.02 -3.16 6.20
C GLU A 53 -14.37 -2.68 7.51
N PRO A 54 -14.11 -1.37 7.65
CA PRO A 54 -13.57 -0.81 8.89
C PRO A 54 -14.51 -1.04 10.07
N LYS A 55 -15.83 -1.17 9.82
CA LYS A 55 -16.84 -1.49 10.84
C LYS A 55 -16.66 -2.89 11.41
N ASP A 56 -16.31 -3.87 10.57
CA ASP A 56 -16.07 -5.27 10.98
C ASP A 56 -14.77 -5.36 11.81
N LEU A 57 -13.76 -4.57 11.43
CA LEU A 57 -12.51 -4.43 12.18
C LEU A 57 -12.77 -3.79 13.56
N LEU A 58 -13.48 -2.66 13.61
CA LEU A 58 -13.87 -1.98 14.86
C LEU A 58 -14.75 -2.84 15.79
N SER A 59 -15.40 -3.89 15.26
CA SER A 59 -16.20 -4.82 16.06
C SER A 59 -15.36 -5.91 16.76
N ILE A 60 -14.06 -6.03 16.45
CA ILE A 60 -13.16 -7.02 17.09
C ILE A 60 -12.81 -6.52 18.48
N ALA A 61 -12.89 -7.41 19.48
CA ALA A 61 -12.72 -7.09 20.91
C ALA A 61 -11.32 -6.53 21.31
N ASN A 62 -10.42 -6.28 20.35
CA ASN A 62 -9.10 -5.69 20.56
C ASN A 62 -8.72 -4.65 19.47
N PHE A 63 -9.64 -4.35 18.55
CA PHE A 63 -9.46 -3.28 17.56
C PHE A 63 -10.02 -1.98 18.12
N GLY A 64 -9.12 -1.12 18.57
CA GLY A 64 -9.45 0.24 18.96
C GLY A 64 -9.23 1.23 17.82
N GLN A 65 -9.58 2.49 18.09
CA GLN A 65 -9.23 3.62 17.23
C GLN A 65 -7.72 3.68 16.96
N LYS A 66 -6.90 3.33 17.96
CA LYS A 66 -5.44 3.31 17.86
C LYS A 66 -4.93 2.26 16.87
N THR A 67 -5.43 1.02 16.99
CA THR A 67 -5.12 -0.10 16.09
C THR A 67 -5.53 0.22 14.64
N LEU A 68 -6.69 0.85 14.48
CA LEU A 68 -7.19 1.26 13.17
C LEU A 68 -6.34 2.37 12.55
N GLU A 69 -5.88 3.34 13.35
CA GLU A 69 -4.98 4.40 12.91
C GLU A 69 -3.62 3.83 12.46
N GLU A 70 -3.04 2.86 13.18
CA GLU A 70 -1.79 2.19 12.78
C GLU A 70 -1.94 1.54 11.39
N VAL A 71 -3.08 0.89 11.14
CA VAL A 71 -3.38 0.29 9.83
C VAL A 71 -3.44 1.36 8.73
N TYR A 72 -4.09 2.49 8.99
CA TYR A 72 -4.13 3.59 8.03
C TYR A 72 -2.73 4.18 7.78
N GLU A 73 -1.94 4.42 8.82
CA GLU A 73 -0.58 4.95 8.67
C GLU A 73 0.31 4.00 7.85
N ALA A 74 0.18 2.70 8.08
CA ALA A 74 0.93 1.72 7.31
C ALA A 74 0.49 1.64 5.84
N LEU A 75 -0.82 1.76 5.56
CA LEU A 75 -1.33 1.91 4.19
C LEU A 75 -0.75 3.17 3.52
N GLU A 76 -0.71 4.30 4.25
CA GLU A 76 -0.16 5.56 3.75
C GLU A 76 1.34 5.46 3.45
N LYS A 77 2.11 4.69 4.23
CA LYS A 77 3.53 4.39 3.96
C LYS A 77 3.74 3.63 2.65
N ILE A 78 2.82 2.72 2.32
CA ILE A 78 2.89 1.92 1.08
C ILE A 78 2.42 2.73 -0.14
N GLY A 79 1.77 3.88 0.09
CA GLY A 79 1.25 4.78 -0.95
C GLY A 79 -0.26 4.70 -1.12
N PHE A 80 -0.98 4.01 -0.21
CA PHE A 80 -2.44 3.99 -0.18
C PHE A 80 -2.98 5.08 0.74
N TYR A 81 -3.59 6.10 0.16
CA TYR A 81 -4.16 7.22 0.92
C TYR A 81 -5.68 7.09 1.00
N ARG A 82 -6.28 7.44 2.14
CA ARG A 82 -7.74 7.51 2.25
C ARG A 82 -8.29 8.63 1.36
N ALA A 83 -9.30 8.33 0.53
CA ALA A 83 -9.80 9.25 -0.49
C ALA A 83 -10.55 10.48 0.08
N SER A 84 -11.00 10.45 1.33
CA SER A 84 -11.58 11.59 2.06
C SER A 84 -11.83 11.20 3.52
N LYS A 85 -11.90 12.15 4.46
CA LYS A 85 -12.26 11.94 5.89
C LYS A 85 -13.74 11.56 6.10
N GLY A 86 -14.32 10.78 5.19
CA GLY A 86 -15.67 10.23 5.32
C GLY A 86 -15.59 8.71 5.34
N VAL A 87 -15.84 8.11 6.50
CA VAL A 87 -16.14 6.68 6.59
C VAL A 87 -17.50 6.49 5.93
N THR A 88 -17.53 6.34 4.61
CA THR A 88 -18.74 5.91 3.92
C THR A 88 -18.98 4.44 4.26
N GLU A 89 -20.24 4.09 4.43
CA GLU A 89 -20.76 2.74 4.67
C GLU A 89 -20.39 1.67 3.62
N ASN A 90 -19.65 2.03 2.58
CA ASN A 90 -19.19 1.15 1.50
C ASN A 90 -17.65 1.08 1.51
N GLY A 91 -17.07 0.19 2.34
CA GLY A 91 -15.65 -0.20 2.29
C GLY A 91 -14.58 0.90 2.49
N MET A 92 -13.32 0.50 2.65
CA MET A 92 -12.18 1.43 2.66
C MET A 92 -11.88 1.91 1.23
N ARG A 93 -12.34 3.11 0.86
CA ARG A 93 -11.88 3.78 -0.37
C ARG A 93 -10.48 4.35 -0.16
N VAL A 94 -9.47 3.59 -0.56
CA VAL A 94 -8.08 4.06 -0.67
C VAL A 94 -7.75 4.40 -2.12
N VAL A 95 -6.88 5.39 -2.31
CA VAL A 95 -6.28 5.76 -3.59
C VAL A 95 -4.79 5.51 -3.51
N PHE A 96 -4.27 4.71 -4.44
CA PHE A 96 -2.84 4.51 -4.54
C PHE A 96 -2.20 5.75 -5.19
N ARG A 97 -1.50 6.58 -4.41
CA ARG A 97 -0.63 7.63 -4.94
C ARG A 97 0.81 7.14 -4.84
N PRO A 98 1.49 6.89 -5.97
CA PRO A 98 2.90 6.57 -5.93
C PRO A 98 3.65 7.74 -5.28
N THR A 99 4.52 7.42 -4.32
CA THR A 99 5.38 8.43 -3.69
C THR A 99 6.35 8.96 -4.75
N ARG A 100 6.49 10.29 -4.78
CA ARG A 100 7.24 11.05 -5.80
C ARG A 100 8.75 10.75 -5.82
N ASP A 101 9.23 9.94 -4.88
CA ASP A 101 10.66 9.67 -4.66
C ASP A 101 11.27 8.62 -5.60
N GLU A 102 10.48 7.76 -6.24
CA GLU A 102 11.04 6.79 -7.21
C GLU A 102 11.49 7.43 -8.54
N PHE A 103 11.00 8.63 -8.88
CA PHE A 103 11.43 9.33 -10.10
C PHE A 103 12.73 10.14 -9.94
N THR A 104 13.18 10.43 -8.71
CA THR A 104 14.31 11.36 -8.50
C THR A 104 15.67 10.66 -8.50
N HIS A 105 15.73 9.34 -8.28
CA HIS A 105 17.01 8.61 -8.25
C HIS A 105 17.59 8.28 -9.65
N ALA A 106 16.77 8.30 -10.70
CA ALA A 106 17.23 8.03 -12.08
C ALA A 106 17.94 9.23 -12.77
N ARG A 107 18.08 10.39 -12.08
CA ARG A 107 18.78 11.58 -12.62
C ARG A 107 20.18 11.84 -12.04
N ARG A 108 20.75 10.89 -11.30
CA ARG A 108 22.15 10.95 -10.82
C ARG A 108 23.07 9.91 -11.45
N LEU A 109 22.93 9.65 -12.75
CA LEU A 109 24.03 9.04 -13.51
C LEU A 109 25.08 10.12 -13.81
N ARG A 110 26.13 10.13 -12.99
CA ARG A 110 27.49 10.68 -13.15
C ARG A 110 27.71 11.64 -14.34
N PRO A 111 28.14 12.90 -14.11
CA PRO A 111 29.15 13.47 -14.98
C PRO A 111 30.49 12.79 -14.62
N ALA A 112 30.94 11.87 -15.46
CA ALA A 112 32.35 11.52 -15.50
C ALA A 112 33.11 12.81 -15.82
N LYS A 113 33.79 13.37 -14.82
CA LYS A 113 34.76 14.43 -15.06
C LYS A 113 35.93 13.79 -15.80
N PHE A 114 35.94 13.96 -17.11
CA PHE A 114 37.16 13.91 -17.90
C PHE A 114 38.15 14.88 -17.27
N THR A 115 39.20 14.35 -16.66
CA THR A 115 40.48 15.04 -16.50
C THR A 115 41.18 14.97 -17.84
N ASP A 116 41.32 16.10 -18.52
CA ASP A 116 42.23 16.28 -19.66
C ASP A 116 42.88 17.66 -19.54
N GLY A 117 44.22 17.68 -19.63
CA GLY A 117 45.05 18.88 -19.81
C GLY A 117 45.71 19.44 -18.56
#